data_AF-A0A8H6E4Y0-F1
#
_entry.id   AF-A0A8H6E4Y0-F1
#
_cell.length_a   1.000
_cell.length_b   1.000
_cell.length_c   1.000
_cell.angle_alpha   90.00
_cell.angle_beta   90.00
_cell.angle_gamma   90.00
#
_symmetry.space_group_name_H-M   'P 1'
#
loop_
_entity.id
_entity.type
_entity.pdbx_description
1 polymer ?
#
loop_
_entity_poly.entity_id
_entity_poly.type
_entity_poly.pdbx_seq_one_letter_code
_entity_poly.pdbx_strand_id
1 'polypeptide(L)'
;MKQDIEAGNDSMAVPRRRAAESAPGETQASKAKVRRSHRSANDRLEPFLTRESEKCRDLRIAAPEESYYSPDIQMEITKLVKDTSTELPRKLLLCVATSQSVVILKKAILGWRTQTGITSWQLSKSASKAEAFQLIENMNQDIMCLSLLRRYYILRLFEDCRGGDTPSFTGFVSVRGNGVLSRKRGNPLNNAENDVATAMMKGIFPALQPGTQEYDDKRGAVNFYRKLGRKFHMLASSFGKGILALMPHYDLPGGPDMSISDNQLQSLRESTFGQVISILERTQGETLHQFSAAAERIVDALIEFPVERCPVFELEEIAESQILEYPKNSSGLLSLLRLRSHAQVVTDPYPLADEST
;
A
#
# COMPACT_ATOMS: atom_id res chain seq x y z
N MET A 1 -22.37 68.36 10.41
CA MET A 1 -22.53 68.24 11.88
C MET A 1 -21.56 67.14 12.29
N LYS A 2 -20.36 67.35 12.85
CA LYS A 2 -19.88 68.22 13.95
C LYS A 2 -20.60 68.00 15.28
N GLN A 3 -19.76 67.76 16.30
CA GLN A 3 -19.93 67.70 17.77
C GLN A 3 -20.23 66.30 18.33
N ASP A 4 -19.31 65.62 19.05
CA ASP A 4 -18.46 65.92 20.24
C ASP A 4 -19.18 65.71 21.58
N ILE A 5 -18.37 65.40 22.61
CA ILE A 5 -18.58 65.39 24.08
C ILE A 5 -18.60 63.95 24.67
N GLU A 6 -17.45 63.42 25.16
CA GLU A 6 -16.88 63.52 26.55
C GLU A 6 -17.64 62.64 27.57
N ALA A 7 -17.10 62.09 28.66
CA ALA A 7 -15.77 61.82 29.24
C ALA A 7 -16.02 61.12 30.61
N GLY A 8 -15.00 60.49 31.20
CA GLY A 8 -14.94 60.12 32.65
C GLY A 8 -14.75 58.62 32.91
N ASN A 9 -13.55 58.12 33.23
CA ASN A 9 -12.91 57.99 34.56
C ASN A 9 -13.83 57.32 35.62
N ASP A 10 -13.41 56.35 36.44
CA ASP A 10 -12.21 56.37 37.26
C ASP A 10 -11.91 55.00 37.95
N SER A 11 -10.61 54.80 38.23
CA SER A 11 -10.01 54.25 39.46
C SER A 11 -10.08 52.77 39.93
N MET A 12 -8.84 52.25 40.08
CA MET A 12 -8.24 51.66 41.30
C MET A 12 -8.64 50.22 41.69
N ALA A 13 -7.79 49.32 42.19
CA ALA A 13 -6.38 49.33 42.57
C ALA A 13 -5.86 47.89 42.73
N VAL A 14 -4.55 47.71 42.56
CA VAL A 14 -3.74 46.54 42.97
C VAL A 14 -3.27 46.76 44.43
N PRO A 15 -2.96 45.72 45.23
CA PRO A 15 -1.54 45.47 45.48
C PRO A 15 -1.10 44.00 45.64
N ARG A 16 0.16 43.78 45.22
CA ARG A 16 1.07 42.62 45.42
C ARG A 16 1.66 42.56 46.85
N ARG A 17 2.27 41.38 47.15
CA ARG A 17 3.44 41.03 48.03
C ARG A 17 3.03 40.07 49.17
N ARG A 18 3.80 39.04 49.59
CA ARG A 18 5.26 38.76 49.59
C ARG A 18 5.53 37.27 49.92
N ALA A 19 6.76 36.81 49.72
CA ALA A 19 7.30 35.48 50.04
C ALA A 19 8.27 35.49 51.25
N ALA A 20 8.51 34.32 51.89
CA ALA A 20 9.74 33.83 52.59
C ALA A 20 9.42 32.49 53.31
N GLU A 21 10.04 31.33 52.99
CA GLU A 21 11.23 30.66 53.62
C GLU A 21 11.01 30.25 55.10
N SER A 22 11.27 29.01 55.58
CA SER A 22 12.51 28.20 55.55
C SER A 22 12.33 26.71 56.01
N ALA A 23 13.29 25.85 55.63
CA ALA A 23 13.48 24.37 55.74
C ALA A 23 13.77 23.80 57.17
N PRO A 24 14.34 22.57 57.45
CA PRO A 24 14.82 21.41 56.62
C PRO A 24 14.58 19.95 57.19
N GLY A 25 14.96 18.91 56.43
CA GLY A 25 15.18 17.54 56.96
C GLY A 25 15.30 16.40 55.91
N GLU A 26 16.55 16.07 55.53
CA GLU A 26 17.19 14.73 55.28
C GLU A 26 16.40 13.52 54.72
N THR A 27 16.89 12.56 53.92
CA THR A 27 18.08 12.27 53.08
C THR A 27 17.74 10.98 52.30
N GLN A 28 18.08 10.93 51.01
CA GLN A 28 18.31 9.74 50.14
C GLN A 28 17.38 8.50 50.19
N ALA A 29 16.62 8.31 49.10
CA ALA A 29 16.44 6.98 48.48
C ALA A 29 16.23 7.14 46.97
N SER A 30 17.33 7.38 46.26
CA SER A 30 17.44 7.16 44.82
C SER A 30 17.35 5.66 44.49
N LYS A 31 16.79 5.34 43.31
CA LYS A 31 16.81 4.04 42.59
C LYS A 31 15.65 3.08 42.83
N ALA A 32 14.42 3.46 42.45
CA ALA A 32 13.39 2.49 42.05
C ALA A 32 12.20 3.14 41.31
N LYS A 33 12.42 3.94 40.26
CA LYS A 33 11.26 4.48 39.52
C LYS A 33 11.51 4.80 38.04
N VAL A 34 12.26 3.96 37.34
CA VAL A 34 12.26 3.94 35.86
C VAL A 34 12.45 2.49 35.40
N ARG A 35 11.44 1.64 35.57
CA ARG A 35 11.40 0.30 34.95
C ARG A 35 10.03 -0.34 35.08
N ARG A 36 8.98 0.30 34.54
CA ARG A 36 7.67 -0.37 34.35
C ARG A 36 6.69 0.41 33.44
N SER A 37 7.19 1.04 32.38
CA SER A 37 6.33 1.73 31.38
C SER A 37 6.41 1.14 29.96
N HIS A 38 7.01 -0.05 29.78
CA HIS A 38 7.07 -0.74 28.48
C HIS A 38 6.25 -2.04 28.44
N ARG A 39 5.16 -2.13 29.21
CA ARG A 39 4.14 -3.16 28.98
C ARG A 39 3.03 -2.60 28.09
N SER A 40 3.10 -3.01 26.83
CA SER A 40 2.01 -3.20 25.87
C SER A 40 0.93 -2.12 25.82
N ALA A 41 1.15 -1.12 24.97
CA ALA A 41 0.02 -0.65 24.18
C ALA A 41 -0.43 -1.85 23.34
N ASN A 42 -1.68 -2.31 23.52
CA ASN A 42 -2.33 -3.41 22.81
C ASN A 42 -1.70 -3.67 21.44
N ASP A 43 -0.94 -4.77 21.32
CA ASP A 43 -0.37 -5.14 20.03
C ASP A 43 -1.52 -5.73 19.19
N ARG A 44 -2.06 -4.89 18.30
CA ARG A 44 -3.24 -5.19 17.46
C ARG A 44 -3.02 -6.43 16.58
N LEU A 45 -1.79 -6.89 16.43
CA LEU A 45 -1.42 -8.06 15.63
C LEU A 45 -1.26 -9.34 16.46
N GLU A 46 -1.30 -9.30 17.79
CA GLU A 46 -1.27 -10.50 18.64
C GLU A 46 -2.40 -11.49 18.35
N PRO A 47 -3.67 -11.04 18.15
CA PRO A 47 -4.75 -11.97 17.77
C PRO A 47 -4.48 -12.65 16.42
N PHE A 48 -3.77 -11.97 15.52
CA PHE A 48 -3.35 -12.59 14.26
C PHE A 48 -2.27 -13.63 14.50
N LEU A 49 -1.18 -13.27 15.18
CA LEU A 49 -0.06 -14.17 15.44
C LEU A 49 -0.53 -15.45 16.14
N THR A 50 -1.40 -15.31 17.15
CA THR A 50 -1.97 -16.46 17.85
C THR A 50 -2.69 -17.40 16.88
N ARG A 51 -3.62 -16.89 16.07
CA ARG A 51 -4.37 -17.71 15.10
C ARG A 51 -3.46 -18.28 14.02
N GLU A 52 -2.46 -17.53 13.58
CA GLU A 52 -1.55 -17.96 12.53
C GLU A 52 -0.64 -19.09 13.02
N SER A 53 -0.16 -19.01 14.26
CA SER A 53 0.61 -20.06 14.92
C SER A 53 -0.23 -21.33 15.14
N GLU A 54 -1.53 -21.21 15.41
CA GLU A 54 -2.45 -22.35 15.48
C GLU A 54 -2.56 -23.07 14.12
N LYS A 55 -2.81 -22.33 13.04
CA LYS A 55 -2.85 -22.89 11.67
C LYS A 55 -1.52 -23.55 11.28
N CYS A 56 -0.40 -22.90 11.62
CA CYS A 56 0.93 -23.45 11.35
C CYS A 56 1.12 -24.79 12.05
N ARG A 57 0.74 -24.88 13.34
CA ARG A 57 0.81 -26.10 14.13
C ARG A 57 -0.05 -27.22 13.54
N ASP A 58 -1.27 -26.90 13.12
CA ASP A 58 -2.22 -27.87 12.57
C ASP A 58 -1.69 -28.47 11.25
N LEU A 59 -0.98 -27.67 10.44
CA LEU A 59 -0.32 -28.13 9.21
C LEU A 59 1.15 -28.56 9.39
N ARG A 60 1.67 -28.61 10.63
CA ARG A 60 3.05 -28.98 10.96
C ARG A 60 4.11 -28.16 10.22
N ILE A 61 3.87 -26.87 10.05
CA ILE A 61 4.85 -25.92 9.53
C ILE A 61 5.35 -25.00 10.64
N ALA A 62 6.49 -24.35 10.43
CA ALA A 62 7.09 -23.44 11.41
C ALA A 62 6.15 -22.26 11.73
N ALA A 63 6.07 -21.91 13.00
CA ALA A 63 5.30 -20.74 13.44
C ALA A 63 5.94 -19.43 12.91
N PRO A 64 5.19 -18.32 12.85
CA PRO A 64 5.75 -17.01 12.50
C PRO A 64 7.00 -16.66 13.31
N GLU A 65 6.97 -16.86 14.63
CA GLU A 65 8.05 -16.53 15.57
C GLU A 65 9.29 -17.44 15.42
N GLU A 66 9.13 -18.59 14.78
CA GLU A 66 10.20 -19.53 14.46
C GLU A 66 10.77 -19.30 13.05
N SER A 67 10.14 -18.44 12.26
CA SER A 67 10.45 -18.24 10.84
C SER A 67 10.55 -16.74 10.49
N TYR A 68 9.56 -16.20 9.80
CA TYR A 68 9.58 -14.86 9.21
C TYR A 68 9.32 -13.71 10.19
N TYR A 69 9.03 -14.01 11.45
CA TYR A 69 8.80 -13.03 12.53
C TYR A 69 9.56 -13.37 13.82
N SER A 70 10.77 -13.91 13.69
CA SER A 70 11.64 -14.27 14.81
C SER A 70 12.05 -13.07 15.68
N PRO A 71 12.50 -13.27 16.93
CA PRO A 71 12.91 -12.18 17.82
C PRO A 71 13.98 -11.25 17.23
N ASP A 72 14.90 -11.79 16.43
CA ASP A 72 15.93 -10.99 15.75
C ASP A 72 15.32 -10.06 14.69
N ILE A 73 14.34 -10.56 13.92
CA ILE A 73 13.61 -9.77 12.92
C ILE A 73 12.76 -8.69 13.61
N GLN A 74 12.10 -9.03 14.72
CA GLN A 74 11.34 -8.06 15.52
C GLN A 74 12.24 -6.94 16.03
N MET A 75 13.42 -7.28 16.56
CA MET A 75 14.40 -6.30 17.01
C MET A 75 14.92 -5.44 15.86
N GLU A 76 15.16 -6.03 14.68
CA GLU A 76 15.55 -5.32 13.47
C GLU A 76 14.49 -4.26 13.11
N ILE A 77 13.20 -4.65 13.05
CA ILE A 77 12.08 -3.72 12.80
C ILE A 77 12.05 -2.60 13.83
N THR A 78 12.17 -2.90 15.12
CA THR A 78 12.18 -1.86 16.17
C THR A 78 13.32 -0.86 15.97
N LYS A 79 14.50 -1.32 15.51
CA LYS A 79 15.64 -0.44 15.20
C LYS A 79 15.39 0.44 13.97
N LEU A 80 14.59 -0.02 12.99
CA LEU A 80 14.28 0.74 11.76
C LEU A 80 13.51 2.03 12.03
N VAL A 81 12.59 2.02 13.00
CA VAL A 81 11.63 3.10 13.18
C VAL A 81 11.94 4.07 14.32
N LYS A 82 12.92 3.80 15.19
CA LYS A 82 13.38 4.63 16.34
C LYS A 82 12.26 5.38 17.09
N ASP A 83 11.79 6.50 16.56
CA ASP A 83 10.79 7.42 17.13
C ASP A 83 9.39 7.35 16.46
N THR A 84 9.17 6.40 15.55
CA THR A 84 7.90 6.23 14.81
C THR A 84 7.25 4.87 15.10
N SER A 85 5.96 4.76 14.80
CA SER A 85 5.20 3.53 15.02
C SER A 85 5.79 2.35 14.23
N THR A 86 5.99 1.22 14.90
CA THR A 86 6.37 -0.07 14.31
C THR A 86 5.21 -0.76 13.60
N GLU A 87 3.98 -0.24 13.73
CA GLU A 87 2.75 -0.89 13.27
C GLU A 87 2.77 -1.17 11.76
N LEU A 88 3.05 -0.17 10.93
CA LEU A 88 3.03 -0.35 9.47
C LEU A 88 4.14 -1.28 8.97
N PRO A 89 5.42 -1.16 9.40
CA PRO A 89 6.45 -2.17 9.10
C PRO A 89 6.05 -3.59 9.50
N ARG A 90 5.43 -3.77 10.68
CA ARG A 90 4.94 -5.07 11.14
C ARG A 90 3.79 -5.59 10.27
N LYS A 91 2.80 -4.75 9.95
CA LYS A 91 1.69 -5.09 9.03
C LYS A 91 2.22 -5.52 7.65
N LEU A 92 3.19 -4.81 7.09
CA LEU A 92 3.82 -5.18 5.83
C LEU A 92 4.49 -6.56 5.91
N LEU A 93 5.23 -6.83 7.00
CA LEU A 93 5.90 -8.11 7.17
C LEU A 93 4.93 -9.28 7.38
N LEU A 94 3.87 -9.04 8.17
CA LEU A 94 2.96 -10.09 8.64
C LEU A 94 1.80 -10.34 7.71
N CYS A 95 1.23 -9.30 7.10
CA CYS A 95 -0.11 -9.36 6.49
C CYS A 95 -0.11 -9.48 4.96
N VAL A 96 1.01 -9.23 4.28
CA VAL A 96 1.14 -9.41 2.82
C VAL A 96 1.05 -10.90 2.46
N ALA A 97 0.24 -11.25 1.45
CA ALA A 97 0.04 -12.65 1.00
C ALA A 97 -0.47 -13.62 2.09
N THR A 98 -1.28 -13.11 3.04
CA THR A 98 -2.03 -13.94 3.99
C THR A 98 -3.29 -14.52 3.37
N SER A 99 -3.90 -15.50 4.04
CA SER A 99 -5.22 -16.01 3.67
C SER A 99 -6.30 -14.93 3.65
N GLN A 100 -6.19 -13.91 4.52
CA GLN A 100 -7.07 -12.73 4.44
C GLN A 100 -6.89 -11.92 3.16
N SER A 101 -5.65 -11.66 2.75
CA SER A 101 -5.39 -10.99 1.45
C SER A 101 -5.96 -11.79 0.28
N VAL A 102 -5.90 -13.12 0.33
CA VAL A 102 -6.49 -14.00 -0.69
C VAL A 102 -8.02 -13.92 -0.70
N VAL A 103 -8.67 -13.85 0.47
CA VAL A 103 -10.12 -13.59 0.57
C VAL A 103 -10.48 -12.20 0.02
N ILE A 104 -9.68 -11.18 0.31
CA ILE A 104 -9.90 -9.83 -0.24
C ILE A 104 -9.79 -9.85 -1.78
N LEU A 105 -8.81 -10.56 -2.33
CA LEU A 105 -8.69 -10.75 -3.77
C LEU A 105 -9.90 -11.49 -4.35
N LYS A 106 -10.38 -12.57 -3.71
CA LYS A 106 -11.62 -13.26 -4.09
C LYS A 106 -12.80 -12.28 -4.16
N LYS A 107 -12.99 -11.48 -3.12
CA LYS A 107 -14.07 -10.48 -3.07
C LYS A 107 -13.93 -9.41 -4.15
N ALA A 108 -12.70 -9.00 -4.45
CA ALA A 108 -12.43 -8.09 -5.56
C ALA A 108 -12.83 -8.70 -6.90
N ILE A 109 -12.53 -9.97 -7.16
CA ILE A 109 -12.94 -10.69 -8.39
C ILE A 109 -14.46 -10.79 -8.48
N LEU A 110 -15.12 -11.23 -7.40
CA LEU A 110 -16.57 -11.39 -7.39
C LEU A 110 -17.29 -10.04 -7.57
N GLY A 111 -16.83 -9.00 -6.87
CA GLY A 111 -17.33 -7.64 -7.03
C GLY A 111 -17.18 -7.14 -8.46
N TRP A 112 -16.01 -7.39 -9.07
CA TRP A 112 -15.76 -7.09 -10.48
C TRP A 112 -16.75 -7.79 -11.43
N ARG A 113 -16.98 -9.10 -11.23
CA ARG A 113 -17.92 -9.88 -12.05
C ARG A 113 -19.35 -9.41 -11.95
N THR A 114 -19.80 -9.00 -10.77
CA THR A 114 -21.18 -8.52 -10.56
C THR A 114 -21.44 -7.14 -11.16
N GLN A 115 -20.43 -6.49 -11.75
CA GLN A 115 -20.55 -5.26 -12.55
C GLN A 115 -21.40 -4.14 -11.93
N THR A 116 -21.36 -3.91 -10.62
CA THR A 116 -21.96 -2.69 -10.04
C THR A 116 -21.18 -1.46 -10.52
N GLY A 117 -21.51 -0.97 -11.73
CA GLY A 117 -20.89 0.18 -12.39
C GLY A 117 -19.47 -0.05 -12.93
N ILE A 118 -19.00 -1.30 -13.13
CA ILE A 118 -17.55 -1.57 -13.32
C ILE A 118 -17.04 -1.52 -14.77
N THR A 119 -17.92 -1.74 -15.76
CA THR A 119 -17.54 -1.74 -17.18
C THR A 119 -16.92 -0.43 -17.67
N SER A 120 -17.21 0.70 -17.01
CA SER A 120 -16.59 1.99 -17.29
C SER A 120 -15.16 2.16 -16.76
N TRP A 121 -14.62 1.22 -15.96
CA TRP A 121 -13.31 1.36 -15.30
C TRP A 121 -12.20 0.43 -15.82
N GLN A 122 -12.46 -0.33 -16.89
CA GLN A 122 -11.43 -1.09 -17.58
C GLN A 122 -10.52 -0.14 -18.37
N LEU A 123 -9.25 -0.08 -17.99
CA LEU A 123 -8.27 0.74 -18.67
C LEU A 123 -7.70 -0.04 -19.85
N SER A 124 -8.04 0.37 -21.07
CA SER A 124 -7.43 -0.19 -22.28
C SER A 124 -5.90 -0.10 -22.23
N LYS A 125 -5.20 -1.05 -22.88
CA LYS A 125 -3.75 -0.94 -23.10
C LYS A 125 -3.38 0.35 -23.87
N SER A 126 -4.30 0.90 -24.68
CA SER A 126 -4.12 2.15 -25.41
C SER A 126 -4.57 3.42 -24.67
N ALA A 127 -5.03 3.30 -23.42
CA ALA A 127 -5.54 4.45 -22.68
C ALA A 127 -4.44 5.50 -22.41
N SER A 128 -4.83 6.76 -22.51
CA SER A 128 -3.99 7.92 -22.22
C SER A 128 -3.71 8.06 -20.72
N LYS A 129 -2.65 8.80 -20.38
CA LYS A 129 -2.29 9.12 -18.99
C LYS A 129 -3.38 9.92 -18.27
N ALA A 130 -4.09 10.78 -19.00
CA ALA A 130 -5.22 11.55 -18.48
C ALA A 130 -6.40 10.64 -18.13
N GLU A 131 -6.75 9.69 -19.01
CA GLU A 131 -7.81 8.70 -18.73
C GLU A 131 -7.45 7.83 -17.51
N ALA A 132 -6.21 7.35 -17.42
CA ALA A 132 -5.74 6.60 -16.25
C ALA A 132 -5.86 7.42 -14.95
N PHE A 133 -5.50 8.70 -14.99
CA PHE A 133 -5.62 9.58 -13.83
C PHE A 133 -7.08 9.83 -13.42
N GLN A 134 -7.98 10.07 -14.39
CA GLN A 134 -9.41 10.25 -14.11
C GLN A 134 -10.03 8.99 -13.50
N LEU A 135 -9.68 7.81 -14.02
CA LEU A 135 -10.11 6.54 -13.44
C LEU A 135 -9.61 6.38 -12.00
N ILE A 136 -8.33 6.69 -11.73
CA ILE A 136 -7.78 6.70 -10.38
C ILE A 136 -8.58 7.64 -9.47
N GLU A 137 -8.82 8.90 -9.85
CA GLU A 137 -9.59 9.86 -9.04
C GLU A 137 -11.02 9.37 -8.73
N ASN A 138 -11.68 8.73 -9.70
CA ASN A 138 -13.05 8.24 -9.56
C ASN A 138 -13.18 6.92 -8.79
N MET A 139 -12.12 6.12 -8.69
CA MET A 139 -12.07 4.84 -7.97
C MET A 139 -12.10 4.96 -6.42
N ASN A 140 -12.43 6.13 -5.88
CA ASN A 140 -12.30 6.47 -4.46
C ASN A 140 -13.46 5.99 -3.57
N GLN A 141 -14.20 4.93 -3.93
CA GLN A 141 -15.31 4.39 -3.13
C GLN A 141 -15.13 2.91 -2.78
N ASP A 142 -15.69 2.50 -1.64
CA ASP A 142 -15.56 1.25 -0.87
C ASP A 142 -15.90 -0.05 -1.63
N ILE A 143 -15.23 -0.32 -2.74
CA ILE A 143 -15.31 -1.58 -3.48
C ILE A 143 -13.89 -2.14 -3.61
N MET A 144 -13.67 -3.34 -3.07
CA MET A 144 -12.35 -4.00 -3.05
C MET A 144 -11.73 -4.13 -4.45
N CYS A 145 -12.56 -4.35 -5.48
CA CYS A 145 -12.14 -4.35 -6.89
C CYS A 145 -11.52 -3.00 -7.31
N LEU A 146 -12.16 -1.89 -6.98
CA LEU A 146 -11.68 -0.56 -7.38
C LEU A 146 -10.36 -0.22 -6.67
N SER A 147 -10.24 -0.60 -5.39
CA SER A 147 -8.99 -0.43 -4.63
C SER A 147 -7.84 -1.23 -5.25
N LEU A 148 -8.10 -2.48 -5.66
CA LEU A 148 -7.13 -3.32 -6.37
C LEU A 148 -6.68 -2.68 -7.69
N LEU A 149 -7.62 -2.34 -8.58
CA LEU A 149 -7.30 -1.77 -9.89
C LEU A 149 -6.59 -0.42 -9.76
N ARG A 150 -6.99 0.41 -8.80
CA ARG A 150 -6.35 1.69 -8.50
C ARG A 150 -4.86 1.54 -8.23
N ARG A 151 -4.43 0.54 -7.44
CA ARG A 151 -3.00 0.32 -7.17
C ARG A 151 -2.21 -0.02 -8.42
N TYR A 152 -2.78 -0.86 -9.29
CA TYR A 152 -2.17 -1.21 -10.58
C TYR A 152 -2.09 -0.01 -11.52
N TYR A 153 -3.13 0.82 -11.58
CA TYR A 153 -3.11 2.02 -12.42
C TYR A 153 -2.17 3.10 -11.90
N ILE A 154 -2.00 3.23 -10.59
CA ILE A 154 -0.99 4.11 -9.99
C ILE A 154 0.43 3.63 -10.35
N LEU A 155 0.70 2.32 -10.26
CA LEU A 155 1.96 1.73 -10.69
C LEU A 155 2.22 2.03 -12.18
N ARG A 156 1.24 1.72 -13.04
CA ARG A 156 1.34 1.95 -14.49
C ARG A 156 1.60 3.42 -14.82
N LEU A 157 0.85 4.35 -14.22
CA LEU A 157 1.03 5.78 -14.43
C LEU A 157 2.43 6.26 -14.03
N PHE A 158 2.96 5.73 -12.92
CA PHE A 158 4.31 6.01 -12.46
C PHE A 158 5.36 5.48 -13.46
N GLU A 159 5.24 4.23 -13.91
CA GLU A 159 6.15 3.60 -14.87
C GLU A 159 6.12 4.32 -16.24
N ASP A 160 4.94 4.62 -16.78
CA ASP A 160 4.74 5.32 -18.07
C ASP A 160 5.29 6.76 -18.06
N CYS A 161 5.51 7.33 -16.87
CA CYS A 161 6.15 8.63 -16.67
C CYS A 161 7.63 8.52 -16.30
N ARG A 162 8.27 7.40 -16.64
CA ARG A 162 9.68 7.09 -16.36
C ARG A 162 10.03 7.03 -14.88
N GLY A 163 9.04 6.74 -14.04
CA GLY A 163 9.26 6.56 -12.61
C GLY A 163 10.25 5.43 -12.29
N GLY A 164 10.24 4.35 -13.09
CA GLY A 164 11.17 3.23 -12.95
C GLY A 164 12.64 3.57 -13.19
N ASP A 165 12.92 4.66 -13.91
CA ASP A 165 14.29 5.13 -14.15
C ASP A 165 14.85 5.95 -12.95
N THR A 166 14.03 6.21 -11.93
CA THR A 166 14.43 7.01 -10.77
C THR A 166 15.43 6.24 -9.91
N PRO A 167 16.61 6.81 -9.58
CA PRO A 167 17.62 6.14 -8.77
C PRO A 167 17.07 5.65 -7.41
N SER A 168 17.48 4.45 -6.99
CA SER A 168 17.21 3.94 -5.64
C SER A 168 18.06 4.68 -4.59
N PHE A 169 17.59 4.72 -3.34
CA PHE A 169 18.37 5.15 -2.17
C PHE A 169 19.66 4.33 -1.95
N THR A 170 19.77 3.13 -2.54
CA THR A 170 20.82 2.14 -2.21
C THR A 170 22.07 2.14 -3.10
N GLY A 171 22.17 2.96 -4.16
CA GLY A 171 23.48 3.08 -4.82
C GLY A 171 23.49 3.58 -6.25
N PHE A 172 24.45 4.48 -6.47
CA PHE A 172 25.11 4.90 -7.70
C PHE A 172 24.26 5.11 -8.97
N VAL A 173 24.27 6.35 -9.44
CA VAL A 173 23.86 6.72 -10.80
C VAL A 173 24.79 6.01 -11.78
N SER A 174 24.32 4.93 -12.42
CA SER A 174 24.96 4.44 -13.63
C SER A 174 24.76 5.50 -14.72
N VAL A 175 25.76 6.35 -14.92
CA VAL A 175 25.85 7.22 -16.08
C VAL A 175 26.04 6.30 -17.29
N ARG A 176 24.95 5.87 -17.94
CA ARG A 176 25.05 5.38 -19.31
C ARG A 176 25.48 6.56 -20.16
N GLY A 177 26.75 6.53 -20.57
CA GLY A 177 27.35 7.53 -21.44
C GLY A 177 26.59 7.60 -22.77
N ASN A 178 25.91 8.73 -22.98
CA ASN A 178 25.90 9.52 -24.21
C ASN A 178 24.76 10.53 -24.11
N GLY A 179 25.08 11.73 -23.62
CA GLY A 179 24.13 12.84 -23.56
C GLY A 179 24.51 13.83 -22.48
N VAL A 180 24.72 15.08 -22.88
CA VAL A 180 25.06 16.24 -22.05
C VAL A 180 24.23 16.25 -20.77
N LEU A 181 24.82 15.87 -19.63
CA LEU A 181 24.19 16.05 -18.33
C LEU A 181 24.14 17.55 -18.07
N SER A 182 22.97 18.14 -18.28
CA SER A 182 22.58 19.36 -17.62
C SER A 182 22.84 19.15 -16.12
N ARG A 183 23.93 19.73 -15.60
CA ARG A 183 24.22 19.80 -14.16
C ARG A 183 23.17 20.73 -13.53
N LYS A 184 21.92 20.26 -13.42
CA LYS A 184 20.89 20.94 -12.64
C LYS A 184 21.39 21.02 -11.19
N ARG A 185 21.49 22.23 -10.66
CA ARG A 185 21.92 22.48 -9.29
C ARG A 185 20.91 21.85 -8.32
N GLY A 186 21.38 21.05 -7.35
CA GLY A 186 20.51 20.38 -6.38
C GLY A 186 20.88 18.91 -6.17
N ASN A 187 20.18 18.25 -5.25
CA ASN A 187 20.34 16.82 -5.00
C ASN A 187 19.85 16.03 -6.25
N PRO A 188 20.70 15.17 -6.87
CA PRO A 188 20.32 14.39 -8.06
C PRO A 188 19.04 13.58 -7.90
N LEU A 189 18.80 13.02 -6.70
CA LEU A 189 17.57 12.28 -6.41
C LEU A 189 16.35 13.20 -6.48
N ASN A 190 16.42 14.38 -5.84
CA ASN A 190 15.32 15.35 -5.87
C ASN A 190 15.05 15.85 -7.30
N ASN A 191 16.10 16.00 -8.11
CA ASN A 191 15.96 16.38 -9.51
C ASN A 191 15.23 15.28 -10.31
N ALA A 192 15.62 14.02 -10.15
CA ALA A 192 14.96 12.89 -10.81
C ALA A 192 13.48 12.77 -10.36
N GLU A 193 13.20 12.89 -9.07
CA GLU A 193 11.83 12.87 -8.55
C GLU A 193 10.97 14.02 -9.09
N ASN A 194 11.53 15.22 -9.19
CA ASN A 194 10.83 16.37 -9.75
C ASN A 194 10.61 16.20 -11.26
N ASP A 195 11.57 15.62 -11.98
CA ASP A 195 11.44 15.34 -13.41
C ASP A 195 10.29 14.34 -13.67
N VAL A 196 10.13 13.30 -12.83
CA VAL A 196 8.96 12.39 -12.89
C VAL A 196 7.66 13.14 -12.57
N ALA A 197 7.62 13.96 -11.53
CA ALA A 197 6.44 14.75 -11.20
C ALA A 197 6.03 15.69 -12.35
N THR A 198 7.01 16.34 -12.99
CA THR A 198 6.80 17.19 -14.16
C THR A 198 6.33 16.38 -15.36
N ALA A 199 6.90 15.19 -15.59
CA ALA A 199 6.46 14.30 -16.67
C ALA A 199 5.01 13.80 -16.46
N MET A 200 4.64 13.48 -15.22
CA MET A 200 3.27 13.16 -14.84
C MET A 200 2.34 14.36 -15.08
N MET A 201 2.67 15.55 -14.57
CA MET A 201 1.87 16.77 -14.78
C MET A 201 1.66 17.06 -16.26
N LYS A 202 2.74 17.05 -17.06
CA LYS A 202 2.65 17.31 -18.51
C LYS A 202 1.87 16.23 -19.25
N GLY A 203 1.97 14.97 -18.83
CA GLY A 203 1.27 13.84 -19.44
C GLY A 203 -0.22 13.80 -19.11
N ILE A 204 -0.59 14.18 -17.88
CA ILE A 204 -1.97 14.13 -17.38
C ILE A 204 -2.72 15.43 -17.74
N PHE A 205 -2.06 16.58 -17.58
CA PHE A 205 -2.63 17.91 -17.74
C PHE A 205 -1.80 18.79 -18.67
N PRO A 206 -1.73 18.47 -19.97
CA PRO A 206 -0.86 19.18 -20.91
C PRO A 206 -1.19 20.66 -21.08
N ALA A 207 -2.44 21.06 -20.79
CA ALA A 207 -2.91 22.44 -20.91
C ALA A 207 -2.65 23.30 -19.67
N LEU A 208 -2.38 22.69 -18.49
CA LEU A 208 -2.18 23.45 -17.26
C LEU A 208 -0.79 24.11 -17.24
N GLN A 209 -0.79 25.40 -16.95
CA GLN A 209 0.44 26.19 -16.87
C GLN A 209 1.00 26.21 -15.44
N PRO A 210 2.32 26.03 -15.26
CA PRO A 210 2.94 26.19 -13.94
C PRO A 210 2.69 27.58 -13.35
N GLY A 211 2.45 27.64 -12.03
CA GLY A 211 2.25 28.90 -11.30
C GLY A 211 0.78 29.35 -11.18
N THR A 212 -0.17 28.58 -11.70
CA THR A 212 -1.60 28.77 -11.39
C THR A 212 -2.00 27.97 -10.15
N GLN A 213 -3.02 28.43 -9.43
CA GLN A 213 -3.56 27.70 -8.27
C GLN A 213 -4.02 26.28 -8.67
N GLU A 214 -4.70 26.15 -9.80
CA GLU A 214 -5.16 24.86 -10.33
C GLU A 214 -4.01 23.89 -10.61
N TYR A 215 -2.89 24.40 -11.13
CA TYR A 215 -1.69 23.59 -11.33
C TYR A 215 -1.12 23.10 -10.01
N ASP A 216 -1.04 23.96 -8.99
CA ASP A 216 -0.50 23.59 -7.68
C ASP A 216 -1.39 22.57 -6.96
N ASP A 217 -2.71 22.73 -7.05
CA ASP A 217 -3.69 21.78 -6.50
C ASP A 217 -3.55 20.39 -7.16
N LYS A 218 -3.52 20.34 -8.50
CA LYS A 218 -3.33 19.08 -9.24
C LYS A 218 -1.94 18.49 -9.03
N ARG A 219 -0.91 19.32 -8.87
CA ARG A 219 0.45 18.87 -8.55
C ARG A 219 0.54 18.23 -7.17
N GLY A 220 -0.29 18.65 -6.22
CA GLY A 220 -0.44 17.96 -4.92
C GLY A 220 -0.87 16.50 -5.09
N ALA A 221 -1.95 16.26 -5.83
CA ALA A 221 -2.45 14.92 -6.13
C ALA A 221 -1.44 14.07 -6.93
N VAL A 222 -0.81 14.65 -7.96
CA VAL A 222 0.24 13.98 -8.74
C VAL A 222 1.43 13.59 -7.85
N ASN A 223 1.86 14.46 -6.94
CA ASN A 223 2.95 14.14 -6.01
C ASN A 223 2.58 13.01 -5.03
N PHE A 224 1.31 12.95 -4.60
CA PHE A 224 0.80 11.84 -3.80
C PHE A 224 0.93 10.52 -4.58
N TYR A 225 0.39 10.46 -5.81
CA TYR A 225 0.45 9.26 -6.65
C TYR A 225 1.86 8.90 -7.08
N ARG A 226 2.74 9.88 -7.32
CA ARG A 226 4.16 9.64 -7.60
C ARG A 226 4.83 8.88 -6.45
N LYS A 227 4.67 9.38 -5.22
CA LYS A 227 5.30 8.78 -4.04
C LYS A 227 4.76 7.37 -3.77
N LEU A 228 3.47 7.18 -3.97
CA LEU A 228 2.83 5.88 -3.79
C LEU A 228 3.22 4.90 -4.92
N GLY A 229 3.20 5.36 -6.17
CA GLY A 229 3.66 4.61 -7.34
C GLY A 229 5.12 4.17 -7.22
N ARG A 230 5.99 5.00 -6.65
CA ARG A 230 7.37 4.61 -6.33
C ARG A 230 7.42 3.42 -5.37
N LYS A 231 6.58 3.38 -4.33
CA LYS A 231 6.52 2.27 -3.37
C LYS A 231 5.93 1.00 -3.98
N PHE A 232 4.88 1.15 -4.79
CA PHE A 232 4.35 0.03 -5.56
C PHE A 232 5.39 -0.51 -6.53
N HIS A 233 6.17 0.35 -7.18
CA HIS A 233 7.25 -0.07 -8.07
C HIS A 233 8.37 -0.78 -7.31
N MET A 234 8.75 -0.33 -6.11
CA MET A 234 9.72 -1.03 -5.27
C MET A 234 9.25 -2.45 -4.90
N LEU A 235 7.98 -2.60 -4.51
CA LEU A 235 7.40 -3.93 -4.24
C LEU A 235 7.33 -4.79 -5.49
N ALA A 236 6.82 -4.24 -6.59
CA ALA A 236 6.65 -4.95 -7.84
C ALA A 236 8.00 -5.37 -8.46
N SER A 237 9.03 -4.54 -8.32
CA SER A 237 10.39 -4.87 -8.77
C SER A 237 11.03 -5.95 -7.91
N SER A 238 10.63 -6.06 -6.65
CA SER A 238 11.17 -7.07 -5.73
C SER A 238 10.44 -8.39 -5.85
N PHE A 239 9.11 -8.40 -6.00
CA PHE A 239 8.31 -9.63 -5.92
C PHE A 239 7.48 -9.94 -7.18
N GLY A 240 7.36 -9.04 -8.15
CA GLY A 240 6.39 -9.07 -9.25
C GLY A 240 5.15 -8.21 -8.97
N LYS A 241 4.36 -7.87 -9.99
CA LYS A 241 3.24 -6.90 -9.87
C LYS A 241 2.08 -7.47 -9.05
N GLY A 242 1.90 -8.79 -9.09
CA GLY A 242 0.90 -9.53 -8.33
C GLY A 242 0.87 -9.24 -6.84
N ILE A 243 2.02 -8.88 -6.26
CA ILE A 243 2.13 -8.55 -4.83
C ILE A 243 1.17 -7.43 -4.40
N LEU A 244 0.85 -6.49 -5.30
CA LEU A 244 -0.07 -5.38 -5.01
C LEU A 244 -1.50 -5.87 -4.77
N ALA A 245 -1.87 -7.01 -5.36
CA ALA A 245 -3.16 -7.66 -5.16
C ALA A 245 -3.25 -8.41 -3.82
N LEU A 246 -2.10 -8.77 -3.27
CA LEU A 246 -1.96 -9.51 -2.03
C LEU A 246 -1.61 -8.62 -0.84
N MET A 247 -1.57 -7.30 -1.06
CA MET A 247 -1.47 -6.31 0.00
C MET A 247 -2.84 -6.05 0.64
N PRO A 248 -2.99 -6.26 1.96
CA PRO A 248 -4.25 -6.00 2.64
C PRO A 248 -4.58 -4.51 2.57
N HIS A 249 -5.79 -4.19 2.12
CA HIS A 249 -6.28 -2.80 2.00
C HIS A 249 -7.67 -2.61 2.60
N TYR A 250 -8.21 -3.69 3.17
CA TYR A 250 -9.53 -3.73 3.76
C TYR A 250 -9.50 -4.70 4.93
N ASP A 251 -10.20 -4.39 6.02
CA ASP A 251 -10.34 -5.26 7.17
C ASP A 251 -11.59 -6.11 7.03
N LEU A 252 -11.46 -7.44 7.13
CA LEU A 252 -12.63 -8.31 7.12
C LEU A 252 -13.46 -8.10 8.40
N PRO A 253 -14.80 -8.07 8.34
CA PRO A 253 -15.64 -7.95 9.53
C PRO A 253 -15.30 -9.01 10.58
N GLY A 254 -15.05 -8.59 11.82
CA GLY A 254 -14.64 -9.49 12.92
C GLY A 254 -13.20 -10.01 12.85
N GLY A 255 -12.41 -9.54 11.87
CA GLY A 255 -10.98 -9.84 11.73
C GLY A 255 -10.09 -8.86 12.51
N PRO A 256 -8.81 -9.22 12.73
CA PRO A 256 -7.79 -8.28 13.19
C PRO A 256 -7.58 -7.13 12.19
N ASP A 257 -7.21 -5.95 12.70
CA ASP A 257 -6.85 -4.77 11.91
C ASP A 257 -5.54 -5.01 11.16
N MET A 258 -5.65 -5.31 9.87
CA MET A 258 -4.55 -5.67 8.96
C MET A 258 -4.44 -4.75 7.75
N SER A 259 -5.45 -3.90 7.53
CA SER A 259 -5.49 -3.01 6.39
C SER A 259 -4.28 -2.07 6.39
N ILE A 260 -3.70 -1.93 5.19
CA ILE A 260 -2.66 -0.96 4.89
C ILE A 260 -3.28 0.03 3.92
N SER A 261 -3.61 1.20 4.44
CA SER A 261 -4.12 2.29 3.62
C SER A 261 -3.02 2.90 2.76
N ASP A 262 -3.40 3.42 1.60
CA ASP A 262 -2.48 4.10 0.69
C ASP A 262 -1.84 5.34 1.35
N ASN A 263 -2.54 6.00 2.27
CA ASN A 263 -2.01 7.14 3.05
C ASN A 263 -0.92 6.69 4.03
N GLN A 264 -1.16 5.60 4.77
CA GLN A 264 -0.15 5.00 5.64
C GLN A 264 1.08 4.62 4.81
N LEU A 265 0.86 3.91 3.70
CA LEU A 265 1.95 3.51 2.83
C LEU A 265 2.71 4.71 2.29
N GLN A 266 2.03 5.76 1.81
CA GLN A 266 2.64 6.99 1.29
C GLN A 266 3.46 7.74 2.34
N SER A 267 3.03 7.76 3.60
CA SER A 267 3.71 8.48 4.68
C SER A 267 4.99 7.78 5.19
N LEU A 268 5.11 6.47 5.00
CA LEU A 268 6.29 5.71 5.42
C LEU A 268 7.56 6.23 4.74
N ARG A 269 8.66 6.41 5.47
CA ARG A 269 9.92 6.80 4.85
C ARG A 269 10.40 5.72 3.89
N GLU A 270 10.88 6.12 2.72
CA GLU A 270 11.29 5.17 1.69
C GLU A 270 12.49 4.32 2.12
N SER A 271 13.46 4.88 2.84
CA SER A 271 14.59 4.13 3.40
C SER A 271 14.13 3.05 4.39
N THR A 272 13.10 3.33 5.18
CA THR A 272 12.47 2.34 6.07
C THR A 272 11.73 1.29 5.25
N PHE A 273 10.97 1.71 4.24
CA PHE A 273 10.22 0.81 3.37
C PHE A 273 11.13 -0.15 2.60
N GLY A 274 12.25 0.33 2.04
CA GLY A 274 13.25 -0.49 1.36
C GLY A 274 13.91 -1.50 2.30
N GLN A 275 14.13 -1.15 3.58
CA GLN A 275 14.62 -2.10 4.58
C GLN A 275 13.57 -3.16 4.92
N VAL A 276 12.29 -2.79 5.02
CA VAL A 276 11.19 -3.77 5.19
C VAL A 276 11.11 -4.72 4.00
N ILE A 277 11.23 -4.22 2.77
CA ILE A 277 11.30 -5.05 1.56
C ILE A 277 12.52 -6.00 1.64
N SER A 278 13.68 -5.52 2.08
CA SER A 278 14.88 -6.35 2.21
C SER A 278 14.68 -7.48 3.25
N ILE A 279 13.94 -7.21 4.34
CA ILE A 279 13.57 -8.24 5.31
C ILE A 279 12.58 -9.24 4.69
N LEU A 280 11.55 -8.76 3.98
CA LEU A 280 10.58 -9.60 3.28
C LEU A 280 11.29 -10.52 2.27
N GLU A 281 12.20 -9.99 1.47
CA GLU A 281 12.98 -10.73 0.48
C GLU A 281 13.80 -11.83 1.14
N ARG A 282 14.57 -11.48 2.18
CA ARG A 282 15.43 -12.45 2.89
C ARG A 282 14.64 -13.54 3.60
N THR A 283 13.45 -13.24 4.11
CA THR A 283 12.69 -14.16 4.99
C THR A 283 11.61 -14.93 4.25
N GLN A 284 11.06 -14.36 3.18
CA GLN A 284 9.84 -14.83 2.52
C GLN A 284 9.89 -14.66 0.98
N GLY A 285 11.01 -14.21 0.41
CA GLY A 285 11.11 -13.79 -1.00
C GLY A 285 10.64 -14.85 -1.98
N GLU A 286 11.20 -16.06 -1.92
CA GLU A 286 10.82 -17.17 -2.82
C GLU A 286 9.30 -17.43 -2.82
N THR A 287 8.70 -17.52 -1.63
CA THR A 287 7.26 -17.74 -1.50
C THR A 287 6.47 -16.54 -2.03
N LEU A 288 6.87 -15.31 -1.70
CA LEU A 288 6.21 -14.10 -2.17
C LEU A 288 6.27 -13.94 -3.69
N HIS A 289 7.37 -14.33 -4.33
CA HIS A 289 7.46 -14.40 -5.79
C HIS A 289 6.43 -15.35 -6.39
N GLN A 290 6.26 -16.54 -5.82
CA GLN A 290 5.30 -17.52 -6.33
C GLN A 290 3.86 -17.03 -6.15
N PHE A 291 3.54 -16.48 -4.98
CA PHE A 291 2.24 -15.87 -4.69
C PHE A 291 1.94 -14.69 -5.62
N SER A 292 2.92 -13.80 -5.79
CA SER A 292 2.83 -12.66 -6.68
C SER A 292 2.60 -13.13 -8.12
N ALA A 293 3.41 -14.04 -8.66
CA ALA A 293 3.22 -14.57 -10.00
C ALA A 293 1.85 -15.22 -10.22
N ALA A 294 1.28 -15.87 -9.18
CA ALA A 294 -0.06 -16.43 -9.25
C ALA A 294 -1.14 -15.35 -9.28
N ALA A 295 -1.07 -14.37 -8.38
CA ALA A 295 -2.00 -13.26 -8.31
C ALA A 295 -1.92 -12.34 -9.54
N GLU A 296 -0.73 -12.15 -10.12
CA GLU A 296 -0.52 -11.33 -11.32
C GLU A 296 -1.33 -11.86 -12.49
N ARG A 297 -1.34 -13.18 -12.73
CA ARG A 297 -2.16 -13.80 -13.80
C ARG A 297 -3.66 -13.53 -13.62
N ILE A 298 -4.13 -13.50 -12.37
CA ILE A 298 -5.53 -13.18 -12.07
C ILE A 298 -5.79 -11.72 -12.43
N VAL A 299 -4.96 -10.80 -11.95
CA VAL A 299 -5.18 -9.36 -12.18
C VAL A 299 -5.02 -8.99 -13.66
N ASP A 300 -4.03 -9.55 -14.34
CA ASP A 300 -3.85 -9.37 -15.78
C ASP A 300 -5.11 -9.79 -16.54
N ALA A 301 -5.70 -10.93 -16.19
CA ALA A 301 -6.95 -11.36 -16.81
C ALA A 301 -8.13 -10.39 -16.53
N LEU A 302 -8.24 -9.84 -15.32
CA LEU A 302 -9.27 -8.84 -14.98
C LEU A 302 -9.09 -7.51 -15.75
N ILE A 303 -7.84 -7.11 -16.02
CA ILE A 303 -7.51 -5.88 -16.75
C ILE A 303 -7.67 -6.09 -18.26
N GLU A 304 -7.26 -7.24 -18.78
CA GLU A 304 -7.19 -7.49 -20.22
C GLU A 304 -8.51 -7.96 -20.84
N PHE A 305 -9.30 -8.74 -20.11
CA PHE A 305 -10.53 -9.33 -20.64
C PHE A 305 -11.77 -8.59 -20.12
N PRO A 306 -12.79 -8.39 -20.98
CA PRO A 306 -14.11 -8.03 -20.49
C PRO A 306 -14.65 -9.18 -19.63
N VAL A 307 -15.58 -8.87 -18.71
CA VAL A 307 -16.12 -9.82 -17.72
C VAL A 307 -16.61 -11.11 -18.35
N GLU A 308 -17.26 -11.01 -19.51
CA GLU A 308 -17.87 -12.14 -20.23
C GLU A 308 -16.82 -13.10 -20.81
N ARG A 309 -15.58 -12.63 -21.02
CA ARG A 309 -14.48 -13.41 -21.58
C ARG A 309 -13.40 -13.76 -20.55
N CYS A 310 -13.51 -13.27 -19.33
CA CYS A 310 -12.52 -13.53 -18.29
C CYS A 310 -12.69 -14.95 -17.73
N PRO A 311 -11.60 -15.75 -17.69
CA PRO A 311 -11.64 -17.11 -17.16
C PRO A 311 -12.12 -17.11 -15.70
N VAL A 312 -12.79 -18.19 -15.30
CA VAL A 312 -13.20 -18.42 -13.91
C VAL A 312 -12.01 -19.00 -13.14
N PHE A 313 -11.68 -18.38 -12.01
CA PHE A 313 -10.59 -18.80 -11.14
C PHE A 313 -11.09 -19.78 -10.08
N GLU A 314 -10.28 -20.78 -9.71
CA GLU A 314 -10.64 -21.75 -8.65
C GLU A 314 -10.98 -21.05 -7.32
N LEU A 315 -10.27 -19.94 -7.04
CA LEU A 315 -10.51 -19.07 -5.91
C LEU A 315 -11.97 -18.62 -5.75
N GLU A 316 -12.71 -18.48 -6.86
CA GLU A 316 -14.08 -17.97 -6.86
C GLU A 316 -15.07 -18.97 -6.23
N GLU A 317 -14.80 -20.27 -6.29
CA GLU A 317 -15.71 -21.33 -5.82
C GLU A 317 -15.42 -21.75 -4.36
N ILE A 318 -14.19 -21.53 -3.87
CA ILE A 318 -13.76 -21.98 -2.53
C ILE A 318 -14.37 -21.11 -1.44
N ALA A 319 -14.98 -21.71 -0.41
CA ALA A 319 -15.59 -20.94 0.68
C ALA A 319 -14.55 -20.07 1.42
N GLU A 320 -14.92 -18.84 1.81
CA GLU A 320 -14.02 -17.91 2.51
C GLU A 320 -13.44 -18.53 3.80
N SER A 321 -14.27 -19.27 4.54
CA SER A 321 -13.84 -20.00 5.74
C SER A 321 -12.71 -20.99 5.43
N GLN A 322 -12.82 -21.75 4.34
CA GLN A 322 -11.79 -22.71 3.92
C GLN A 322 -10.48 -22.02 3.55
N ILE A 323 -10.52 -20.85 2.91
CA ILE A 323 -9.31 -20.08 2.59
C ILE A 323 -8.61 -19.64 3.88
N LEU A 324 -9.37 -19.20 4.87
CA LEU A 324 -8.86 -18.67 6.14
C LEU A 324 -8.16 -19.72 7.01
N GLU A 325 -8.46 -21.01 6.83
CA GLU A 325 -7.78 -22.10 7.53
C GLU A 325 -6.32 -22.28 7.12
N TYR A 326 -5.92 -21.78 5.95
CA TYR A 326 -4.54 -21.91 5.53
C TYR A 326 -3.65 -20.83 6.20
N PRO A 327 -2.48 -21.24 6.73
CA PRO A 327 -1.47 -20.31 7.16
C PRO A 327 -0.79 -19.64 5.96
N LYS A 328 -0.33 -18.43 6.18
CA LYS A 328 0.53 -17.66 5.28
C LYS A 328 1.74 -18.49 4.86
N ASN A 329 2.18 -18.25 3.64
CA ASN A 329 3.33 -18.93 3.02
C ASN A 329 3.15 -20.44 2.82
N SER A 330 1.97 -21.00 3.10
CA SER A 330 1.72 -22.43 2.82
C SER A 330 1.50 -22.68 1.33
N SER A 331 1.97 -23.83 0.87
CA SER A 331 1.72 -24.33 -0.49
C SER A 331 0.24 -24.58 -0.75
N GLY A 332 -0.52 -24.96 0.29
CA GLY A 332 -1.97 -25.10 0.24
C GLY A 332 -2.64 -23.78 -0.12
N LEU A 333 -2.30 -22.68 0.55
CA LEU A 333 -2.85 -21.37 0.21
C LEU A 333 -2.45 -20.91 -1.20
N LEU A 334 -1.18 -21.13 -1.59
CA LEU A 334 -0.71 -20.80 -2.94
C LEU A 334 -1.49 -21.55 -4.02
N SER A 335 -1.85 -22.82 -3.76
CA SER A 335 -2.58 -23.64 -4.73
C SER A 335 -3.95 -23.07 -5.10
N LEU A 336 -4.58 -22.32 -4.19
CA LEU A 336 -5.90 -21.70 -4.41
C LEU A 336 -5.85 -20.54 -5.43
N LEU A 337 -4.67 -19.98 -5.69
CA LEU A 337 -4.47 -18.89 -6.66
C LEU A 337 -4.21 -19.40 -8.09
N ARG A 338 -4.33 -20.71 -8.33
CA ARG A 338 -4.10 -21.28 -9.66
C ARG A 338 -5.30 -21.06 -10.57
N LEU A 339 -5.01 -21.03 -11.88
CA LEU A 339 -6.03 -21.03 -12.92
C LEU A 339 -6.65 -22.43 -13.00
N ARG A 340 -7.97 -22.47 -13.20
CA ARG A 340 -8.68 -23.72 -13.45
C ARG A 340 -8.08 -24.41 -14.66
N SER A 341 -7.65 -25.66 -14.48
CA SER A 341 -7.00 -26.42 -15.56
C SER A 341 -7.95 -26.74 -16.72
N HIS A 342 -9.27 -26.62 -16.54
CA HIS A 342 -10.27 -27.00 -17.55
C HIS A 342 -11.39 -25.95 -17.63
N ALA A 343 -11.31 -25.06 -18.62
CA ALA A 343 -12.51 -24.53 -19.26
C ALA A 343 -12.75 -25.39 -20.50
N GLN A 344 -13.82 -26.18 -20.50
CA GLN A 344 -14.37 -26.70 -21.75
C GLN A 344 -14.63 -25.50 -22.64
N VAL A 345 -13.97 -25.46 -23.80
CA VAL A 345 -14.41 -24.63 -24.90
C VAL A 345 -15.84 -25.07 -25.17
N VAL A 346 -16.82 -24.24 -24.82
CA VAL A 346 -18.16 -24.35 -25.38
C VAL A 346 -17.97 -24.01 -26.86
N THR A 347 -17.62 -25.03 -27.65
CA THR A 347 -17.79 -24.99 -29.09
C THR A 347 -19.29 -24.98 -29.30
N ASP A 348 -19.84 -23.79 -29.47
CA ASP A 348 -21.19 -23.62 -29.98
C ASP A 348 -21.22 -24.30 -31.37
N PRO A 349 -22.05 -25.33 -31.59
CA PRO A 349 -22.20 -25.91 -32.91
C PRO A 349 -23.17 -25.00 -33.67
N TYR A 350 -22.64 -24.07 -34.45
CA TYR A 350 -23.45 -23.46 -35.51
C TYR A 350 -23.94 -24.60 -36.43
N PRO A 351 -25.26 -24.75 -36.65
CA PRO A 351 -25.74 -25.68 -37.65
C PRO A 351 -25.34 -25.12 -39.02
N LEU A 352 -24.79 -26.02 -39.85
CA LEU A 352 -24.54 -25.80 -41.27
C LEU A 352 -25.82 -25.25 -41.92
N ALA A 353 -25.67 -24.11 -42.61
CA ALA A 353 -26.68 -23.68 -43.55
C ALA A 353 -26.80 -24.75 -44.63
N ASP A 354 -27.97 -25.37 -44.72
CA ASP A 354 -28.34 -26.23 -45.85
C ASP A 354 -28.33 -25.37 -47.13
N GLU A 355 -27.35 -25.64 -47.98
CA GLU A 355 -27.49 -25.44 -49.42
C GLU A 355 -28.44 -26.52 -49.95
N SER A 356 -29.68 -26.18 -50.26
CA SER A 356 -30.43 -26.88 -51.32
C SER A 356 -31.60 -26.05 -51.87
N THR A 357 -31.48 -25.74 -53.16
CA THR A 357 -32.52 -25.43 -54.18
C THR A 357 -33.30 -24.12 -54.10
#